data_AF-A0A645H9L7-F1
#
_entry.id   AF-A0A645H9L7-F1
#
_cell.length_a   1.000
_cell.length_b   1.000
_cell.length_c   1.000
_cell.angle_alpha   90.00
_cell.angle_beta   90.00
_cell.angle_gamma   90.00
#
_symmetry.space_group_name_H-M   'P 1'
#
loop_
_entity.id
_entity.type
_entity.pdbx_description
1 polymer ?
#
loop_
_entity_poly.entity_id
_entity_poly.type
_entity_poly.pdbx_seq_one_letter_code
_entity_poly.pdbx_strand_id
1 'polypeptide(L)'
;MNVVIFFAPIDDEHTMFYIRFYTDMFKLRFMNQLMAAVGKRMNKVIERQDKGVVETQRPKVSALFCGEHLLKGDSPVITYRKMRDDFQKKED
;
A
#
# COMPACT_ATOMS: atom_id res chain seq x y z
N MET A 1 -0.93 17.56 -1.93
CA MET A 1 -1.54 16.54 -1.04
C MET A 1 -0.83 15.24 -1.30
N ASN A 2 -0.04 14.80 -0.34
CA ASN A 2 0.73 13.57 -0.46
C ASN A 2 0.13 12.52 0.48
N VAL A 3 0.08 11.28 0.00
CA VAL A 3 -0.33 10.12 0.81
C VAL A 3 0.89 9.23 0.94
N VAL A 4 1.25 8.91 2.17
CA VAL A 4 2.31 7.95 2.47
C VAL A 4 1.66 6.77 3.18
N ILE A 5 1.98 5.57 2.71
CA ILE A 5 1.49 4.31 3.27
C ILE A 5 2.69 3.45 3.62
N PHE A 6 2.74 2.99 4.87
CA PHE A 6 3.70 1.96 5.29
C PHE A 6 2.97 0.63 5.49
N PHE A 7 3.57 -0.43 4.96
CA PHE A 7 3.13 -1.81 5.07
C PHE A 7 4.02 -2.52 6.09
N ALA A 8 3.55 -2.66 7.33
CA ALA A 8 4.30 -3.29 8.40
C ALA A 8 3.82 -4.75 8.60
N PRO A 9 4.65 -5.77 8.36
CA PRO A 9 4.26 -7.15 8.58
C PRO A 9 4.05 -7.40 10.08
N ILE A 10 2.95 -8.06 10.44
CA ILE A 10 2.73 -8.57 11.81
C ILE A 10 3.08 -10.05 11.85
N ASP A 11 2.58 -10.81 10.89
CA ASP A 11 2.85 -12.22 10.65
C ASP A 11 2.68 -12.53 9.15
N ASP A 12 2.66 -13.80 8.78
CA ASP A 12 2.56 -14.24 7.38
C ASP A 12 1.21 -13.92 6.72
N GLU A 13 0.14 -13.73 7.51
CA GLU A 13 -1.23 -13.50 7.02
C GLU A 13 -1.73 -12.07 7.27
N HIS A 14 -1.14 -11.35 8.23
CA HIS A 14 -1.60 -10.04 8.67
C HIS A 14 -0.54 -8.95 8.45
N THR A 15 -0.98 -7.83 7.89
CA THR A 15 -0.16 -6.62 7.69
C THR A 15 -0.90 -5.41 8.24
N MET A 16 -0.20 -4.57 9.01
CA MET A 16 -0.72 -3.29 9.48
C MET A 16 -0.40 -2.19 8.47
N PHE A 17 -1.41 -1.39 8.11
CA PHE A 17 -1.24 -0.23 7.25
C PHE A 17 -1.19 1.05 8.06
N TYR A 18 -0.08 1.79 7.95
CA TYR A 18 0.01 3.14 8.48
C TYR A 18 -0.15 4.15 7.35
N ILE A 19 -1.33 4.76 7.27
CA ILE A 19 -1.65 5.75 6.25
C ILE A 19 -1.55 7.16 6.85
N ARG A 20 -0.72 8.01 6.23
CA ARG A 20 -0.55 9.40 6.61
C ARG A 20 -0.84 10.33 5.44
N PHE A 21 -1.74 11.28 5.68
CA PHE A 21 -2.00 12.38 4.75
C PHE A 21 -1.18 13.60 5.13
N TYR A 22 -0.48 14.16 4.16
CA TYR A 22 0.17 15.45 4.25
C TYR A 22 -0.59 16.44 3.37
N THR A 23 -1.33 17.35 4.01
CA THR A 23 -2.13 18.40 3.37
C THR A 23 -1.54 19.77 3.67
N ASP A 24 -0.92 20.37 2.67
CA ASP A 24 -0.40 21.74 2.66
C ASP A 24 -1.05 22.60 1.55
N MET A 25 -2.18 22.12 1.01
CA MET A 25 -2.81 22.68 -0.18
C MET A 25 -3.36 24.10 0.02
N PHE A 26 -3.83 24.42 1.23
CA PHE A 26 -4.40 25.73 1.55
C PHE A 26 -3.49 26.53 2.48
N LYS A 27 -3.43 27.86 2.29
CA LYS A 27 -2.73 28.77 3.22
C LYS A 27 -3.39 28.81 4.60
N LEU A 28 -4.69 28.55 4.67
CA LEU A 28 -5.47 28.57 5.91
C LEU A 28 -5.46 27.20 6.59
N ARG A 29 -4.94 27.15 7.82
CA ARG A 29 -4.78 25.91 8.62
C ARG A 29 -6.09 25.14 8.80
N PHE A 30 -7.21 25.84 8.97
CA PHE A 30 -8.53 25.21 9.15
C PHE A 30 -8.99 24.42 7.91
N MET A 31 -8.72 24.93 6.70
CA MET A 31 -9.09 24.23 5.46
C MET A 31 -8.28 22.94 5.29
N ASN A 32 -6.98 22.97 5.63
CA ASN A 32 -6.14 21.77 5.62
C ASN A 32 -6.63 20.72 6.63
N GLN A 33 -7.09 21.15 7.81
CA GLN A 33 -7.67 20.26 8.82
C GLN A 33 -8.99 19.63 8.33
N LEU A 34 -9.86 20.40 7.68
CA LEU A 34 -11.10 19.89 7.11
C LEU A 34 -10.83 18.83 6.04
N MET A 35 -9.91 19.11 5.11
CA MET A 35 -9.51 18.15 4.08
C MET A 35 -8.91 16.87 4.68
N ALA A 36 -8.06 17.00 5.71
CA ALA A 36 -7.51 15.84 6.40
C ALA A 36 -8.60 14.99 7.07
N ALA A 37 -9.62 15.63 7.66
CA ALA A 37 -10.75 14.92 8.27
C ALA A 37 -11.59 14.17 7.22
N VAL A 38 -11.84 14.78 6.06
CA VAL A 38 -12.52 14.13 4.94
C VAL A 38 -11.70 12.94 4.43
N GLY A 39 -10.39 13.12 4.18
CA GLY A 39 -9.49 12.06 3.75
C GLY A 39 -9.48 10.88 4.73
N LYS A 40 -9.44 11.14 6.05
CA LYS A 40 -9.53 10.10 7.08
C LYS A 40 -10.84 9.31 6.99
N ARG A 41 -11.97 9.97 6.71
CA ARG A 41 -13.27 9.30 6.58
C ARG A 41 -13.33 8.43 5.32
N MET A 42 -12.82 8.94 4.20
CA MET A 42 -12.78 8.21 2.94
C MET A 42 -11.88 6.97 3.00
N ASN A 43 -10.77 7.05 3.74
CA ASN A 43 -9.86 5.91 3.93
C ASN A 43 -10.55 4.65 4.42
N LYS A 44 -11.52 4.78 5.33
CA LYS A 44 -12.25 3.60 5.84
C LYS A 44 -13.03 2.87 4.73
N VAL A 45 -13.44 3.58 3.68
CA VAL A 45 -14.14 2.98 2.54
C VAL A 45 -13.14 2.41 1.54
N ILE A 46 -12.12 3.20 1.18
CA ILE A 46 -11.09 2.82 0.21
C ILE A 46 -10.32 1.59 0.70
N GLU A 47 -9.87 1.59 1.95
CA GLU A 47 -9.13 0.46 2.53
C GLU A 47 -9.96 -0.83 2.50
N ARG A 48 -11.27 -0.75 2.75
CA ARG A 48 -12.16 -1.92 2.69
C ARG A 48 -12.36 -2.45 1.28
N GLN A 49 -12.35 -1.57 0.28
CA GLN A 49 -12.44 -1.98 -1.12
C GLN A 49 -11.17 -2.74 -1.53
N ASP A 50 -10.00 -2.19 -1.22
CA ASP A 50 -8.71 -2.82 -1.51
C ASP A 50 -8.52 -4.13 -0.74
N LYS A 51 -8.97 -4.16 0.52
CA LYS A 51 -8.92 -5.36 1.37
C LYS A 51 -9.60 -6.55 0.70
N GLY A 52 -10.79 -6.36 0.13
CA GLY A 52 -11.52 -7.44 -0.56
C GLY A 52 -10.74 -8.03 -1.74
N VAL A 53 -10.05 -7.17 -2.51
CA VAL A 53 -9.21 -7.61 -3.64
C VAL A 53 -7.99 -8.39 -3.14
N VAL A 54 -7.28 -7.88 -2.13
CA VAL A 54 -6.10 -8.54 -1.56
C VAL A 54 -6.48 -9.87 -0.90
N GLU A 55 -7.62 -9.93 -0.22
CA GLU A 55 -8.11 -11.14 0.44
C GLU A 55 -8.52 -12.23 -0.54
N THR A 56 -8.99 -11.88 -1.73
CA THR A 56 -9.45 -12.86 -2.74
C THR A 56 -8.38 -13.25 -3.76
N GLN A 57 -7.32 -12.46 -3.90
CA GLN A 57 -6.21 -12.74 -4.80
C GLN A 57 -5.54 -14.11 -4.50
N ARG A 58 -5.29 -14.86 -5.57
CA ARG A 58 -4.52 -16.11 -5.57
C ARG A 58 -3.49 -16.05 -6.70
N PRO A 59 -2.26 -16.56 -6.50
CA PRO A 59 -1.66 -17.03 -5.23
C PRO A 59 -1.52 -15.91 -4.19
N LYS A 60 -1.42 -16.29 -2.91
CA LYS A 60 -1.29 -15.33 -1.80
C LYS A 60 0.11 -14.77 -1.64
N VAL A 61 1.12 -15.58 -1.96
CA VAL A 61 2.52 -15.23 -1.78
C VAL A 61 2.92 -14.21 -2.85
N SER A 62 3.29 -13.01 -2.41
CA SER A 62 3.76 -11.95 -3.30
C SER A 62 5.27 -12.07 -3.56
N ALA A 63 5.74 -13.23 -4.03
CA ALA A 63 7.16 -13.46 -4.38
C ALA A 63 7.48 -13.01 -5.82
N LEU A 64 8.75 -12.82 -6.14
CA LEU A 64 9.18 -12.56 -7.52
C LEU A 64 8.79 -13.72 -8.45
N PHE A 65 8.88 -14.95 -7.95
CA PHE A 65 8.44 -16.17 -8.62
C PHE A 65 7.34 -16.83 -7.80
N CYS A 66 6.07 -16.54 -8.14
CA CYS A 66 4.91 -17.10 -7.44
C CYS A 66 3.87 -17.77 -8.35
N GLY A 67 4.07 -17.78 -9.68
CA GLY A 67 3.12 -18.37 -10.63
C GLY A 67 1.93 -17.46 -11.00
N GLU A 68 1.99 -16.17 -10.67
CA GLU A 68 1.02 -15.16 -11.14
C GLU A 68 1.18 -14.86 -12.63
N HIS A 69 0.04 -14.68 -13.31
CA HIS A 69 -0.01 -14.20 -14.69
C HIS A 69 -0.03 -12.67 -14.72
N LEU A 70 1.16 -12.06 -14.79
CA LEU A 70 1.31 -10.61 -14.83
C LEU A 70 1.00 -10.04 -16.22
N LEU A 71 0.36 -8.88 -16.24
CA LEU A 71 0.06 -8.12 -17.45
C LEU A 71 1.17 -7.10 -17.72
N LYS A 72 1.19 -6.53 -18.92
CA LYS A 72 2.18 -5.51 -19.31
C LYS A 72 2.20 -4.29 -18.39
N GLY A 73 1.08 -3.99 -17.72
CA GLY A 73 0.96 -2.89 -16.76
C GLY A 73 1.69 -3.13 -15.43
N ASP A 74 2.04 -4.38 -15.11
CA ASP A 74 2.56 -4.76 -13.78
C ASP A 74 4.09 -4.61 -13.68
N SER A 75 4.73 -3.95 -14.64
CA SER A 75 6.18 -3.69 -14.62
C SER A 75 6.65 -3.03 -13.30
N PRO A 76 5.92 -2.08 -12.69
CA PRO A 76 6.29 -1.53 -11.39
C PRO A 76 6.29 -2.57 -10.26
N VAL A 77 5.32 -3.50 -10.27
CA VAL A 77 5.22 -4.59 -9.28
C VAL A 77 6.42 -5.53 -9.41
N ILE A 78 6.79 -5.89 -10.64
CA ILE A 78 7.98 -6.71 -10.91
C ILE A 78 9.23 -6.03 -10.39
N THR A 79 9.36 -4.72 -10.63
CA THR A 79 10.52 -3.92 -10.21
C THR A 79 10.66 -3.92 -8.70
N TYR A 80 9.56 -3.66 -7.98
CA TYR A 80 9.53 -3.72 -6.52
C TYR A 80 9.88 -5.12 -5.99
N ARG A 81 9.29 -6.18 -6.56
CA ARG A 81 9.55 -7.57 -6.13
C ARG A 81 11.02 -7.96 -6.31
N LYS A 82 11.68 -7.54 -7.40
CA LYS A 82 13.12 -7.75 -7.61
C LYS A 82 13.95 -7.06 -6.54
N MET A 83 13.68 -5.76 -6.31
CA MET A 83 14.39 -5.01 -5.27
C MET A 83 14.23 -5.67 -3.90
N ARG A 84 13.02 -6.09 -3.53
CA ARG A 84 12.75 -6.76 -2.25
C ARG A 84 13.49 -8.09 -2.11
N ASP A 85 13.47 -8.92 -3.16
CA ASP A 85 14.17 -10.21 -3.21
C ASP A 85 15.69 -10.03 -3.04
N ASP A 86 16.28 -9.02 -3.68
CA ASP A 86 17.70 -8.68 -3.52
C ASP A 86 18.05 -8.20 -2.09
N PHE A 87 17.14 -7.49 -1.42
CA PHE A 87 17.34 -7.08 -0.03
C PHE A 87 17.26 -8.27 0.94
N GLN A 88 16.28 -9.17 0.75
CA GLN A 88 16.11 -10.34 1.61
C GLN A 88 17.34 -11.27 1.53
N LYS A 89 17.87 -11.50 0.33
CA LYS A 89 19.08 -12.34 0.12
C LYS A 89 20.36 -11.76 0.71
N LYS A 90 20.41 -10.47 1.04
CA LYS A 90 21.59 -9.82 1.63
C LYS A 90 21.61 -9.91 3.16
N GLU A 91 20.47 -10.23 3.77
CA GLU A 91 20.35 -10.39 5.23
C GLU A 91 20.65 -11.83 5.69
N ASP A 92 20.67 -12.80 4.76
CA ASP A 92 21.12 -14.19 4.94
C ASP A 92 22.63 -14.36 4.71
#